data_AF-A0A830F0M3-F1
#
_entry.id   AF-A0A830F0M3-F1
#
_cell.length_a   1.000
_cell.length_b   1.000
_cell.length_c   1.000
_cell.angle_alpha   90.00
_cell.angle_beta   90.00
_cell.angle_gamma   90.00
#
_symmetry.space_group_name_H-M   'P 1'
#
loop_
_entity.id
_entity.type
_entity.pdbx_description
1 polymer ?
#
loop_
_entity_poly.entity_id
_entity_poly.type
_entity_poly.pdbx_seq_one_letter_code
_entity_poly.pdbx_strand_id
1 'polypeptide(L)'
;MNTINVVWGTGTGPTAMSAYDAALADANVHNYNLVTVSSVIPAAADVEAVGTAPDLGPAGERLTVVEAHANAAGPRHVSAGLGWTKAPDGPGLFYEVADETDPEDVAARVRAGLDAGRELRDWAFAGERVETTAVEADPGEYASAVVVACYGESEPIL
;
A
#
# COMPACT_ATOMS: atom_id res chain seq x y z
N MET A 1 -4.96 19.14 3.59
CA MET A 1 -4.81 18.43 4.87
C MET A 1 -3.60 17.52 4.73
N ASN A 2 -2.75 17.35 5.76
CA ASN A 2 -1.57 16.46 5.70
C ASN A 2 -1.98 15.02 6.02
N THR A 3 -2.89 14.45 5.24
CA THR A 3 -3.37 13.08 5.46
C THR A 3 -2.68 12.14 4.48
N ILE A 4 -2.20 11.02 4.99
CA ILE A 4 -1.78 9.87 4.20
C ILE A 4 -2.92 8.86 4.22
N ASN A 5 -3.51 8.60 3.06
CA ASN A 5 -4.62 7.66 2.91
C ASN A 5 -4.06 6.27 2.59
N VAL A 6 -4.28 5.30 3.48
CA VAL A 6 -3.98 3.89 3.23
C VAL A 6 -5.19 3.24 2.59
N VAL A 7 -4.98 2.75 1.38
CA VAL A 7 -5.99 2.15 0.49
C VAL A 7 -5.51 0.80 0.02
N TRP A 8 -6.43 -0.05 -0.41
CA TRP A 8 -6.09 -1.38 -0.88
C TRP A 8 -7.05 -1.81 -1.96
N GLY A 9 -6.60 -2.74 -2.80
CA GLY A 9 -7.40 -3.24 -3.89
C GLY A 9 -6.88 -4.57 -4.41
N THR A 10 -7.77 -5.26 -5.11
CA THR A 10 -7.46 -6.53 -5.76
C THR A 10 -7.98 -6.52 -7.19
N GLY A 11 -7.34 -7.30 -8.05
CA GLY A 11 -7.75 -7.42 -9.43
C GLY A 11 -7.32 -8.74 -10.05
N THR A 12 -8.14 -9.23 -10.96
CA THR A 12 -7.75 -10.29 -11.90
C THR A 12 -7.75 -9.76 -13.32
N GLY A 13 -7.02 -10.41 -14.22
CA GLY A 13 -7.02 -10.03 -15.62
C GLY A 13 -6.24 -10.97 -16.54
N PRO A 14 -6.36 -10.78 -17.87
CA PRO A 14 -5.71 -11.64 -18.85
C PRO A 14 -4.18 -11.48 -18.90
N THR A 15 -3.63 -10.43 -18.26
CA THR A 15 -2.20 -10.17 -18.11
C THR A 15 -1.89 -9.68 -16.70
N ALA A 16 -0.63 -9.82 -16.26
CA ALA A 16 -0.17 -9.26 -14.99
C ALA A 16 -0.46 -7.75 -14.89
N MET A 17 -0.25 -7.00 -15.99
CA MET A 17 -0.45 -5.56 -16.02
C MET A 17 -1.93 -5.17 -15.90
N SER A 18 -2.83 -5.91 -16.56
CA SER A 18 -4.28 -5.67 -16.44
C SER A 18 -4.82 -6.05 -15.06
N ALA A 19 -4.27 -7.09 -14.43
CA ALA A 19 -4.65 -7.46 -13.07
C ALA A 19 -4.22 -6.37 -12.07
N TYR A 20 -3.01 -5.85 -12.25
CA TYR A 20 -2.50 -4.71 -11.47
C TYR A 20 -3.33 -3.44 -11.66
N ASP A 21 -3.65 -3.08 -12.91
CA ASP A 21 -4.51 -1.93 -13.20
C ASP A 21 -5.90 -2.07 -12.57
N ALA A 22 -6.49 -3.28 -12.60
CA ALA A 22 -7.73 -3.58 -11.92
C ALA A 22 -7.61 -3.45 -10.39
N ALA A 23 -6.50 -3.87 -9.79
CA ALA A 23 -6.25 -3.70 -8.37
C ALA A 23 -6.09 -2.23 -7.97
N LEU A 24 -5.41 -1.42 -8.79
CA LEU A 24 -5.35 0.04 -8.61
C LEU A 24 -6.72 0.69 -8.79
N ALA A 25 -7.58 0.14 -9.66
CA ALA A 25 -8.93 0.65 -9.88
C ALA A 25 -9.85 0.37 -8.69
N ASP A 26 -9.76 -0.82 -8.11
CA ASP A 26 -10.47 -1.21 -6.88
C ASP A 26 -10.07 -0.31 -5.69
N ALA A 27 -8.79 0.06 -5.59
CA ALA A 27 -8.27 1.02 -4.61
C ALA A 27 -8.57 2.50 -4.95
N ASN A 28 -9.16 2.79 -6.11
CA ASN A 28 -9.40 4.13 -6.68
C ASN A 28 -8.14 4.99 -6.89
N VAL A 29 -7.02 4.37 -7.28
CA VAL A 29 -5.76 5.09 -7.59
C VAL A 29 -5.23 4.87 -9.02
N HIS A 30 -5.94 4.08 -9.84
CA HIS A 30 -5.60 3.79 -11.25
C HIS A 30 -5.41 5.01 -12.16
N ASN A 31 -6.06 6.14 -11.86
CA ASN A 31 -5.98 7.35 -12.69
C ASN A 31 -4.80 8.26 -12.35
N TYR A 32 -3.92 7.87 -11.41
CA TYR A 32 -2.75 8.65 -11.01
C TYR A 32 -1.46 8.00 -11.50
N ASN A 33 -0.44 8.84 -11.75
CA ASN A 33 0.92 8.38 -11.94
C ASN A 33 1.59 8.17 -10.58
N LEU A 34 1.66 6.93 -10.13
CA LEU A 34 2.23 6.59 -8.82
C LEU A 34 3.75 6.76 -8.82
N VAL A 35 4.27 7.48 -7.82
CA VAL A 35 5.70 7.65 -7.57
C VAL A 35 6.03 7.07 -6.20
N THR A 36 6.69 5.92 -6.22
CA THR A 36 7.03 5.18 -5.01
C THR A 36 8.19 5.82 -4.27
N VAL A 37 8.04 5.96 -2.95
CA VAL A 37 9.06 6.44 -2.01
C VAL A 37 9.36 5.37 -0.95
N SER A 38 10.42 5.58 -0.17
CA SER A 38 10.94 4.56 0.75
C SER A 38 9.93 4.10 1.81
N SER A 39 9.65 4.92 2.84
CA SER A 39 8.70 4.53 3.92
C SER A 39 8.52 5.55 5.05
N VAL A 40 9.02 6.77 4.97
CA VAL A 40 8.98 7.70 6.13
C VAL A 40 7.66 8.47 6.20
N ILE A 41 7.05 8.50 7.38
CA ILE A 41 5.86 9.31 7.67
C ILE A 41 6.30 10.64 8.28
N PRO A 42 5.96 11.80 7.68
CA PRO A 42 6.23 13.12 8.26
C PRO A 42 5.56 13.31 9.62
N ALA A 43 6.20 14.07 10.51
CA ALA A 43 5.70 14.25 11.88
C ALA A 43 4.28 14.83 11.93
N ALA A 44 4.01 15.82 11.08
CA ALA A 44 2.71 16.50 10.98
C ALA A 44 1.67 15.75 10.14
N ALA A 45 1.97 14.53 9.65
CA ALA A 45 1.04 13.78 8.83
C ALA A 45 0.17 12.84 9.66
N ASP A 46 -1.13 12.83 9.40
CA ASP A 46 -2.06 11.81 9.89
C ASP A 46 -2.10 10.63 8.93
N VAL A 47 -2.37 9.43 9.43
CA VAL A 47 -2.50 8.22 8.60
C VAL A 47 -3.86 7.59 8.84
N GLU A 48 -4.65 7.49 7.77
CA GLU A 48 -6.01 6.98 7.80
C GLU A 48 -6.14 5.76 6.89
N ALA A 49 -6.63 4.65 7.42
CA ALA A 49 -6.99 3.47 6.64
C ALA A 49 -8.43 3.64 6.14
N VAL A 50 -8.60 3.87 4.84
CA VAL A 50 -9.88 4.29 4.25
C VAL A 50 -10.42 3.29 3.22
N GLY A 51 -9.64 2.27 2.85
CA GLY A 51 -10.03 1.24 1.88
C GLY A 51 -9.94 1.71 0.45
N THR A 52 -10.79 2.65 0.07
CA THR A 52 -10.82 3.24 -1.27
C THR A 52 -10.37 4.70 -1.20
N ALA A 53 -9.47 5.11 -2.09
CA ALA A 53 -8.98 6.49 -2.11
C ALA A 53 -10.13 7.49 -2.33
N PRO A 54 -10.13 8.63 -1.64
CA PRO A 54 -10.99 9.75 -2.00
C PRO A 54 -10.55 10.34 -3.36
N ASP A 55 -11.22 11.40 -3.82
CA ASP A 55 -10.67 12.21 -4.90
C ASP A 55 -9.40 12.92 -4.39
N LEU A 56 -8.24 12.52 -4.93
CA LEU A 56 -6.94 13.09 -4.58
C LEU A 56 -6.48 14.13 -5.60
N GLY A 57 -7.25 14.39 -6.65
CA GLY A 57 -6.94 15.35 -7.69
C GLY A 57 -7.18 14.82 -9.11
N PRO A 58 -6.90 15.64 -10.14
CA PRO A 58 -7.12 15.30 -11.55
C PRO A 58 -6.41 14.02 -12.03
N ALA A 59 -7.06 13.32 -12.96
CA ALA A 59 -6.46 12.18 -13.65
C ALA A 59 -5.18 12.58 -14.40
N GLY A 60 -4.16 11.71 -14.33
CA GLY A 60 -2.85 11.91 -14.95
C GLY A 60 -1.86 12.69 -14.09
N GLU A 61 -2.26 13.18 -12.92
CA GLU A 61 -1.33 13.80 -11.97
C GLU A 61 -0.46 12.77 -11.25
N ARG A 62 0.67 13.25 -10.72
CA ARG A 62 1.62 12.47 -9.93
C ARG A 62 1.07 12.31 -8.51
N LEU A 63 1.06 11.09 -8.01
CA LEU A 63 0.72 10.78 -6.62
C LEU A 63 1.90 10.10 -5.93
N THR A 64 2.42 10.70 -4.87
CA THR A 64 3.52 10.11 -4.08
C THR A 64 2.96 9.02 -3.17
N VAL A 65 3.57 7.82 -3.22
CA VAL A 65 3.06 6.65 -2.51
C VAL A 65 4.15 5.81 -1.84
N VAL A 66 3.78 5.06 -0.81
CA VAL A 66 4.43 3.78 -0.49
C VAL A 66 3.50 2.68 -0.98
N GLU A 67 4.05 1.64 -1.61
CA GLU A 67 3.26 0.60 -2.27
C GLU A 67 3.78 -0.79 -1.91
N ALA A 68 2.87 -1.63 -1.42
CA ALA A 68 3.01 -3.09 -1.38
C ALA A 68 2.24 -3.66 -2.57
N HIS A 69 2.90 -4.44 -3.44
CA HIS A 69 2.27 -5.03 -4.61
C HIS A 69 2.87 -6.40 -4.94
N ALA A 70 1.99 -7.38 -5.17
CA ALA A 70 2.33 -8.65 -5.79
C ALA A 70 1.33 -9.01 -6.90
N ASN A 71 1.80 -9.73 -7.90
CA ASN A 71 0.97 -10.38 -8.90
C ASN A 71 1.53 -11.75 -9.29
N ALA A 72 0.65 -12.66 -9.68
CA ALA A 72 1.01 -14.01 -10.10
C ALA A 72 0.06 -14.54 -11.17
N ALA A 73 0.55 -15.44 -12.02
CA ALA A 73 -0.29 -16.20 -12.95
C ALA A 73 -0.98 -17.35 -12.22
N GLY A 74 -2.29 -17.52 -12.46
CA GLY A 74 -3.10 -18.57 -11.85
C GLY A 74 -2.68 -19.99 -12.26
N PRO A 75 -3.04 -21.03 -11.48
CA PRO A 75 -3.83 -21.00 -10.25
C PRO A 75 -2.95 -20.72 -9.01
N ARG A 76 -2.94 -19.47 -8.56
CA ARG A 76 -2.12 -18.98 -7.45
C ARG A 76 -2.83 -17.81 -6.78
N HIS A 77 -2.52 -17.59 -5.51
CA HIS A 77 -2.92 -16.39 -4.79
C HIS A 77 -1.71 -15.50 -4.53
N VAL A 78 -1.98 -14.22 -4.35
CA VAL A 78 -1.01 -13.22 -3.89
C VAL A 78 -1.63 -12.40 -2.79
N SER A 79 -0.77 -11.93 -1.89
CA SER A 79 -1.14 -11.02 -0.82
C SER A 79 -0.20 -9.82 -0.80
N ALA A 80 -0.73 -8.67 -0.42
CA ALA A 80 0.01 -7.44 -0.18
C ALA A 80 -0.37 -6.88 1.19
N GLY A 81 0.56 -6.19 1.83
CA GLY A 81 0.35 -5.65 3.16
C GLY A 81 1.25 -4.47 3.47
N LEU A 82 0.68 -3.51 4.19
CA LEU A 82 1.34 -2.32 4.66
C LEU A 82 1.09 -2.18 6.16
N GLY A 83 2.14 -2.00 6.94
CA GLY A 83 2.06 -1.66 8.35
C GLY A 83 2.65 -0.29 8.63
N TRP A 84 2.19 0.34 9.71
CA TRP A 84 2.74 1.63 10.13
C TRP A 84 2.69 1.85 11.63
N THR A 85 3.59 2.71 12.06
CA THR A 85 3.63 3.27 13.41
C THR A 85 4.18 4.69 13.38
N LYS A 86 3.79 5.52 14.35
CA LYS A 86 4.24 6.89 14.51
C LYS A 86 4.53 7.19 15.97
N ALA A 87 5.46 8.11 16.21
CA ALA A 87 5.48 8.81 17.50
C ALA A 87 4.29 9.80 17.58
N PRO A 88 3.69 10.03 18.76
CA PRO A 88 2.46 10.83 18.90
C PRO A 88 2.50 12.18 18.18
N ASP A 89 3.57 12.96 18.37
CA ASP A 89 3.79 14.26 17.72
C ASP A 89 5.04 14.25 16.82
N GLY A 90 5.44 13.05 16.37
CA GLY A 90 6.73 12.82 15.73
C GLY A 90 6.62 12.01 14.45
N PRO A 91 7.77 11.76 13.79
CA PRO A 91 7.80 10.99 12.56
C PRO A 91 7.35 9.54 12.79
N GLY A 92 7.05 8.87 11.69
CA GLY A 92 6.72 7.45 11.67
C GLY A 92 7.40 6.72 10.52
N LEU A 93 7.05 5.45 10.40
CA LEU A 93 7.48 4.63 9.27
C LEU A 93 6.38 3.70 8.83
N PHE A 94 6.38 3.43 7.52
CA PHE A 94 5.70 2.32 6.87
C PHE A 94 6.63 1.12 6.77
N TYR A 95 6.04 -0.06 6.61
CA TYR A 95 6.74 -1.27 6.20
C TYR A 95 5.83 -2.09 5.29
N GLU A 96 6.31 -2.38 4.09
CA GLU A 96 5.60 -3.08 3.03
C GLU A 96 6.07 -4.54 2.88
N VAL A 97 5.14 -5.45 2.65
CA VAL A 97 5.42 -6.84 2.26
C VAL A 97 4.37 -7.26 1.23
N ALA A 98 4.80 -7.91 0.16
CA ALA A 98 3.89 -8.55 -0.79
C ALA A 98 4.54 -9.81 -1.36
N ASP A 99 3.78 -10.89 -1.48
CA ASP A 99 4.31 -12.20 -1.88
C ASP A 99 3.17 -13.16 -2.32
N GLU A 100 3.54 -14.28 -2.94
CA GLU A 100 2.65 -15.42 -3.22
C GLU A 100 2.44 -16.25 -1.92
N THR A 101 1.72 -15.68 -0.96
CA THR A 101 1.49 -16.26 0.39
C THR A 101 0.18 -15.77 0.99
N ASP A 102 -0.23 -16.33 2.12
CA ASP A 102 -1.45 -15.96 2.82
C ASP A 102 -1.35 -14.57 3.48
N PRO A 103 -2.46 -13.82 3.60
CA PRO A 103 -2.44 -12.47 4.17
C PRO A 103 -2.00 -12.44 5.63
N GLU A 104 -2.18 -13.52 6.38
CA GLU A 104 -1.68 -13.67 7.75
C GLU A 104 -0.16 -13.73 7.82
N ASP A 105 0.49 -14.42 6.87
CA ASP A 105 1.94 -14.50 6.76
C ASP A 105 2.54 -13.14 6.38
N VAL A 106 1.89 -12.44 5.43
CA VAL A 106 2.22 -11.05 5.11
C VAL A 106 2.11 -10.17 6.36
N ALA A 107 1.00 -10.24 7.10
CA ALA A 107 0.81 -9.43 8.30
C ALA A 107 1.86 -9.73 9.39
N ALA A 108 2.27 -10.99 9.56
CA ALA A 108 3.33 -11.36 10.49
C ALA A 108 4.69 -10.78 10.08
N ARG A 109 5.05 -10.87 8.80
CA ARG A 109 6.30 -10.30 8.26
C ARG A 109 6.32 -8.77 8.36
N VAL A 110 5.19 -8.10 8.09
CA VAL A 110 5.04 -6.65 8.28
C VAL A 110 5.31 -6.26 9.73
N ARG A 111 4.71 -6.94 10.71
CA ARG A 111 4.94 -6.65 12.14
C ARG A 111 6.41 -6.84 12.54
N ALA A 112 7.03 -7.93 12.11
CA ALA A 112 8.45 -8.18 12.36
C ALA A 112 9.34 -7.08 11.73
N GLY A 113 8.98 -6.62 10.53
CA GLY A 113 9.65 -5.52 9.84
C GLY A 113 9.49 -4.18 10.55
N LEU A 114 8.30 -3.88 11.08
CA LEU A 114 8.05 -2.71 11.92
C LEU A 114 8.92 -2.74 13.18
N ASP A 115 8.98 -3.88 13.88
CA ASP A 115 9.79 -4.02 15.09
C ASP A 115 11.28 -3.79 14.81
N ALA A 116 11.83 -4.43 13.77
CA ALA A 116 13.20 -4.19 13.32
C ALA A 116 13.41 -2.72 12.90
N GLY A 117 12.42 -2.11 12.23
CA GLY A 117 12.47 -0.71 11.82
C GLY A 117 12.46 0.27 13.00
N ARG A 118 11.76 -0.05 14.08
CA ARG A 118 11.74 0.73 15.33
C ARG A 118 13.10 0.70 16.02
N GLU A 119 13.77 -0.45 16.06
CA GLU A 119 15.09 -0.61 16.70
C GLU A 119 16.18 0.27 16.06
N LEU A 120 16.01 0.66 14.79
CA LEU A 120 16.95 1.53 14.08
C LEU A 120 16.79 3.02 14.40
N ARG A 121 15.80 3.40 15.21
CA ARG A 121 15.37 4.79 15.40
C ARG A 121 15.16 5.12 16.87
N ASP A 122 15.62 6.29 17.28
CA ASP A 122 15.45 6.79 18.65
C ASP A 122 14.14 7.61 18.77
N TRP A 123 13.02 7.03 18.31
CA TRP A 123 11.70 7.67 18.33
C TRP A 123 10.74 6.92 19.26
N ALA A 124 9.94 7.66 20.02
CA ALA A 124 8.94 7.09 20.92
C ALA A 124 7.67 6.68 20.16
N PHE A 125 7.75 5.61 19.37
CA PHE A 125 6.61 5.06 18.62
C PHE A 125 5.45 4.67 19.55
N ALA A 126 4.23 4.92 19.09
CA ALA A 126 3.00 4.58 19.80
C ALA A 126 2.01 3.91 18.87
N GLY A 127 1.54 2.73 19.28
CA GLY A 127 0.58 1.94 18.52
C GLY A 127 1.13 1.42 17.19
N GLU A 128 0.34 0.55 16.57
CA GLU A 128 0.63 0.02 15.24
C GLU A 128 -0.65 -0.36 14.54
N ARG A 129 -0.62 -0.33 13.22
CA ARG A 129 -1.66 -0.86 12.36
C ARG A 129 -1.02 -1.64 11.23
N VAL A 130 -1.75 -2.62 10.72
CA VAL A 130 -1.38 -3.45 9.59
C VAL A 130 -2.63 -3.69 8.79
N GLU A 131 -2.57 -3.40 7.50
CA GLU A 131 -3.62 -3.71 6.54
C GLU A 131 -3.05 -4.70 5.52
N THR A 132 -3.87 -5.68 5.16
CA THR A 132 -3.53 -6.68 4.15
C THR A 132 -4.70 -6.92 3.21
N THR A 133 -4.39 -7.32 1.98
CA THR A 133 -5.37 -7.78 1.00
C THR A 133 -4.81 -8.95 0.21
N ALA A 134 -5.69 -9.82 -0.27
CA ALA A 134 -5.31 -11.04 -0.98
C ALA A 134 -6.32 -11.37 -2.09
N VAL A 135 -5.83 -11.99 -3.16
CA VAL A 135 -6.65 -12.45 -4.27
C VAL A 135 -6.08 -13.73 -4.87
N GLU A 136 -6.97 -14.60 -5.33
CA GLU A 136 -6.65 -15.80 -6.09
C GLU A 136 -7.10 -15.62 -7.55
N ALA A 137 -6.33 -16.13 -8.50
CA ALA A 137 -6.72 -16.19 -9.90
C ALA A 137 -6.92 -17.63 -10.37
N ASP A 138 -7.91 -17.81 -11.24
CA ASP A 138 -8.17 -19.08 -11.91
C ASP A 138 -7.08 -19.39 -12.97
N PRO A 139 -6.96 -20.65 -13.42
CA PRO A 139 -6.08 -21.01 -14.53
C PRO A 139 -6.37 -20.17 -15.78
N GLY A 140 -5.34 -19.50 -16.30
CA GLY A 140 -5.45 -18.63 -17.48
C GLY A 140 -5.66 -17.15 -17.16
N GLU A 141 -5.74 -16.79 -15.88
CA GLU A 141 -5.79 -15.42 -15.40
C GLU A 141 -4.53 -15.05 -14.61
N TYR A 142 -4.36 -13.76 -14.35
CA TYR A 142 -3.41 -13.22 -13.38
C TYR A 142 -4.18 -12.62 -12.22
N ALA A 143 -3.62 -12.73 -11.01
CA ALA A 143 -4.11 -12.09 -9.80
C ALA A 143 -3.15 -10.97 -9.40
N SER A 144 -3.65 -9.88 -8.83
CA SER A 144 -2.86 -8.79 -8.25
C SER A 144 -3.50 -8.23 -6.99
N ALA A 145 -2.69 -8.03 -5.96
CA ALA A 145 -3.05 -7.41 -4.70
C ALA A 145 -2.17 -6.18 -4.46
N VAL A 146 -2.79 -5.07 -4.04
CA VAL A 146 -2.08 -3.82 -3.71
C VAL A 146 -2.54 -3.26 -2.37
N VAL A 147 -1.59 -2.72 -1.60
CA VAL A 147 -1.87 -1.83 -0.46
C VAL A 147 -0.99 -0.59 -0.64
N VAL A 148 -1.60 0.59 -0.66
CA VAL A 148 -0.95 1.85 -1.06
C VAL A 148 -1.19 2.90 0.02
N ALA A 149 -0.13 3.59 0.45
CA ALA A 149 -0.22 4.78 1.27
C ALA A 149 -0.03 6.02 0.39
N CYS A 150 -1.11 6.76 0.13
CA CYS A 150 -1.14 7.95 -0.71
C CYS A 150 -0.83 9.21 0.09
N TYR A 151 0.25 9.90 -0.24
CA TYR A 151 0.69 11.11 0.47
C TYR A 151 -0.07 12.34 -0.07
N GLY A 152 -1.04 12.84 0.69
CA GLY A 152 -1.74 14.07 0.37
C GLY A 152 -2.51 14.03 -0.95
N GLU A 153 -2.61 15.18 -1.61
CA GLU A 153 -3.21 15.34 -2.94
C GLU A 153 -2.17 15.10 -4.04
N SER A 154 -2.64 14.79 -5.25
CA SER A 154 -1.78 14.66 -6.43
C SER A 154 -1.24 16.02 -6.89
N GLU A 155 -0.20 15.97 -7.72
CA GLU A 155 0.48 17.15 -8.26
C GLU A 155 0.64 17.08 -9.79
N PRO A 156 0.59 18.21 -10.51
CA PRO A 156 0.91 18.24 -11.94
C PRO A 156 2.28 17.65 -12.25
N ILE A 157 2.34 16.81 -13.29
CA ILE A 157 3.58 16.18 -13.77
C ILE A 157 4.27 16.97 -14.90
N LEU A 158 3.56 17.95 -15.49
CA LEU A 158 4.03 18.84 -16.58
C LEU A 158 4.01 20.31 -16.17
#